data_AF-U2G5X8-F1
#
_entry.id   AF-U2G5X8-F1
#
_cell.length_a   1.000
_cell.length_b   1.000
_cell.length_c   1.000
_cell.angle_alpha   90.00
_cell.angle_beta   90.00
_cell.angle_gamma   90.00
#
_symmetry.space_group_name_H-M   'P 1'
#
loop_
_entity.id
_entity.type
_entity.pdbx_description
1 polymer ?
#
loop_
_entity_poly.entity_id
_entity_poly.type
_entity_poly.pdbx_seq_one_letter_code
_entity_poly.pdbx_strand_id
1 'polypeptide(L)'
;MINTAVILAAGFGSRLKERTKLKPKGFLEIEGISLVKRSIDNLLSCGIKKIYIGTGYLAEIYEKFSLNYPQIETVKSDKYEITSSMYTLYCMKEKLNDDFLLLESDLLYEKDALKFLLEDELDNIVLASDKTNSNDEVYIETDKNYNLVSVSKKKEELGFVYGELVGISKISIKNYKIMCETFEKQDNLKIDYENIMAQSSSKSSFFVKKINGLIWCEIDDKDHLRRAIEKILPKIKAKNMKIKRNILLNPGPATTTDTVKTAQVVPDICPREKEFGDIMEYVSSELTSIVANTNDYTTVLFGGSGTAAVEAILTSVVPYNKSILIINNGAYGTRMCQIASRYKIKYMEFKSSSIEPVDLKKLEEVIKKNSSISHLAVIHNETTTGILNNLSDLGKLTKQYNIEFIVDAMSSYAAIPIDMQKQNISYLASSSNKNIQGMAGVSFVVAKKSSLDELKSITPRTFYLSLYEQYDNFKKNHQMRFTPPVQTIYALKQAIIEAKDEGIENRYKRYCKSWETLTKALKEMGLTYLVNDKYHSKIITSIHIPNDVDFNDMHNYFYERGFTIYPGKVAEFNTFRIANIGQIDSKDIEDFIVILKEYLNR
;
A
#
# COMPACT_ATOMS: atom_id res chain seq x y z
N MET A 1 33.02 -13.01 18.11
CA MET A 1 31.60 -13.31 17.78
C MET A 1 30.78 -12.98 19.02
N ILE A 2 29.84 -12.05 18.90
CA ILE A 2 29.01 -11.59 20.01
C ILE A 2 27.94 -12.64 20.33
N ASN A 3 27.86 -13.05 21.60
CA ASN A 3 26.89 -14.04 22.08
C ASN A 3 25.89 -13.45 23.08
N THR A 4 26.06 -12.18 23.47
CA THR A 4 25.28 -11.53 24.52
C THR A 4 24.46 -10.39 23.94
N ALA A 5 23.23 -10.22 24.43
CA ALA A 5 22.40 -9.05 24.15
C ALA A 5 21.83 -8.45 25.43
N VAL A 6 21.50 -7.17 25.39
CA VAL A 6 20.84 -6.41 26.46
C VAL A 6 19.62 -5.73 25.87
N ILE A 7 18.45 -5.92 26.51
CA ILE A 7 17.21 -5.23 26.15
C ILE A 7 16.83 -4.28 27.29
N LEU A 8 16.74 -2.98 27.01
CA LEU A 8 16.30 -1.96 27.95
C LEU A 8 14.77 -1.89 27.98
N ALA A 9 14.17 -2.21 29.13
CA ALA A 9 12.74 -2.47 29.26
C ALA A 9 12.12 -1.90 30.56
N ALA A 10 12.78 -0.93 31.19
CA ALA A 10 12.38 -0.41 32.51
C ALA A 10 11.31 0.69 32.47
N GLY A 11 11.07 1.30 31.30
CA GLY A 11 10.21 2.48 31.15
C GLY A 11 8.69 2.21 31.22
N PHE A 12 7.94 3.18 31.74
CA PHE A 12 6.48 3.13 31.88
C PHE A 12 5.70 3.21 30.55
N GLY A 13 6.17 4.01 29.60
CA GLY A 13 5.46 4.24 28.33
C GLY A 13 4.16 5.04 28.47
N SER A 14 4.26 6.26 29.00
CA SER A 14 3.13 7.13 29.36
C SER A 14 2.20 7.49 28.20
N ARG A 15 2.70 7.49 26.96
CA ARG A 15 1.99 7.92 25.76
C ARG A 15 0.93 6.92 25.24
N LEU A 16 0.95 5.66 25.71
CA LEU A 16 -0.02 4.61 25.34
C LEU A 16 -1.20 4.42 26.31
N LYS A 17 -1.25 5.21 27.39
CA LYS A 17 -2.36 5.26 28.39
C LYS A 17 -2.84 3.87 28.84
N GLU A 18 -4.11 3.53 28.63
CA GLU A 18 -4.76 2.29 29.13
C GLU A 18 -4.04 1.00 28.72
N ARG A 19 -3.31 0.99 27.59
CA ARG A 19 -2.65 -0.22 27.07
C ARG A 19 -1.37 -0.58 27.82
N THR A 20 -0.71 0.40 28.43
CA THR A 20 0.51 0.20 29.22
C THR A 20 0.26 0.14 30.72
N LYS A 21 -0.96 0.44 31.20
CA LYS A 21 -1.31 0.36 32.63
C LYS A 21 -1.14 -1.02 33.26
N LEU A 22 -1.31 -2.08 32.47
CA LEU A 22 -1.31 -3.48 32.94
C LEU A 22 -0.19 -4.32 32.32
N LYS A 23 0.59 -3.75 31.39
CA LYS A 23 1.67 -4.46 30.68
C LYS A 23 2.77 -3.46 30.23
N PRO A 24 4.07 -3.79 30.35
CA PRO A 24 5.15 -2.99 29.79
C PRO A 24 5.04 -2.82 28.28
N LYS A 25 5.65 -1.75 27.71
CA LYS A 25 5.65 -1.47 26.26
C LYS A 25 6.15 -2.65 25.41
N GLY A 26 7.21 -3.34 25.85
CA GLY A 26 7.72 -4.52 25.15
C GLY A 26 6.71 -5.67 25.03
N PHE A 27 5.65 -5.68 25.85
CA PHE A 27 4.54 -6.64 25.79
C PHE A 27 3.35 -6.16 24.96
N LEU A 28 3.46 -5.05 24.22
CA LEU A 28 2.50 -4.71 23.17
C LEU A 28 2.50 -5.81 22.12
N GLU A 29 1.31 -6.32 21.80
CA GLU A 29 1.14 -7.41 20.86
C GLU A 29 0.70 -6.89 19.50
N ILE A 30 1.36 -7.36 18.44
CA ILE A 30 0.92 -7.23 17.06
C ILE A 30 0.68 -8.64 16.55
N GLU A 31 -0.53 -8.92 16.05
CA GLU A 31 -0.95 -10.26 15.62
C GLU A 31 -0.71 -11.35 16.69
N GLY A 32 -0.97 -11.02 17.97
CA GLY A 32 -0.85 -11.96 19.08
C GLY A 32 0.58 -12.28 19.55
N ILE A 33 1.60 -11.58 19.01
CA ILE A 33 3.01 -11.76 19.41
C ILE A 33 3.55 -10.43 19.94
N SER A 34 4.14 -10.44 21.14
CA SER A 34 4.73 -9.25 21.75
C SER A 34 6.01 -8.77 21.05
N LEU A 35 6.29 -7.47 21.11
CA LEU A 35 7.51 -6.87 20.53
C LEU A 35 8.78 -7.50 21.11
N VAL A 36 8.84 -7.64 22.44
CA VAL A 36 9.99 -8.24 23.11
C VAL A 36 10.19 -9.69 22.68
N LYS A 37 9.10 -10.47 22.52
CA LYS A 37 9.21 -11.85 22.03
C LYS A 37 9.76 -11.88 20.60
N ARG A 38 9.29 -11.01 19.70
CA ARG A 38 9.81 -10.90 18.32
C ARG A 38 11.31 -10.56 18.33
N SER A 39 11.72 -9.64 19.18
CA SER A 39 13.13 -9.25 19.33
C SER A 39 13.98 -10.42 19.83
N ILE A 40 13.51 -11.17 20.83
CA ILE A 40 14.20 -12.36 21.35
C ILE A 40 14.30 -13.46 20.30
N ASP A 41 13.21 -13.78 19.59
CA ASP A 41 13.22 -14.78 18.52
C ASP A 41 14.24 -14.39 17.43
N ASN A 42 14.31 -13.10 17.07
CA ASN A 42 15.30 -12.58 16.13
C ASN A 42 16.74 -12.75 16.65
N LEU A 43 17.02 -12.33 17.89
CA LEU A 43 18.34 -12.46 18.53
C LEU A 43 18.81 -13.92 18.60
N LEU A 44 17.97 -14.82 19.09
CA LEU A 44 18.27 -16.25 19.19
C LEU A 44 18.54 -16.86 17.81
N SER A 45 17.73 -16.49 16.81
CA SER A 45 17.93 -16.97 15.44
C SER A 45 19.15 -16.37 14.71
N CYS A 46 19.80 -15.36 15.31
CA CYS A 46 21.10 -14.81 14.89
C CYS A 46 22.27 -15.39 15.70
N GLY A 47 22.02 -16.32 16.62
CA GLY A 47 23.06 -17.00 17.40
C GLY A 47 23.38 -16.38 18.75
N ILE A 48 22.60 -15.38 19.22
CA ILE A 48 22.73 -14.87 20.59
C ILE A 48 22.36 -15.98 21.58
N LYS A 49 23.18 -16.16 22.62
CA LYS A 49 23.08 -17.24 23.60
C LYS A 49 22.66 -16.76 24.98
N LYS A 50 22.94 -15.49 25.32
CA LYS A 50 22.56 -14.86 26.58
C LYS A 50 21.90 -13.52 26.34
N ILE A 51 20.77 -13.27 27.00
CA ILE A 51 20.02 -12.02 26.90
C ILE A 51 19.76 -11.49 28.29
N TYR A 52 20.28 -10.30 28.60
CA TYR A 52 19.92 -9.57 29.80
C TYR A 52 18.74 -8.62 29.50
N ILE A 53 17.73 -8.60 30.37
CA ILE A 53 16.62 -7.65 30.25
C ILE A 53 16.63 -6.72 31.45
N GLY A 54 16.79 -5.42 31.19
CA GLY A 54 16.77 -4.38 32.19
C GLY A 54 15.35 -3.98 32.52
N THR A 55 14.83 -4.45 33.65
CA THR A 55 13.43 -4.28 34.04
C THR A 55 13.25 -3.12 35.02
N GLY A 56 12.01 -2.67 35.20
CA GLY A 56 11.67 -1.56 36.11
C GLY A 56 10.17 -1.57 36.36
N TYR A 57 9.43 -0.76 35.61
CA TYR A 57 7.98 -0.80 35.62
C TYR A 57 7.43 -2.20 35.30
N LEU A 58 6.59 -2.74 36.18
CA LEU A 58 5.99 -4.09 36.09
C LEU A 58 7.01 -5.20 35.79
N ALA A 59 8.16 -5.17 36.48
CA ALA A 59 9.27 -6.12 36.30
C ALA A 59 8.84 -7.59 36.41
N GLU A 60 7.86 -7.89 37.26
CA GLU A 60 7.33 -9.23 37.50
C GLU A 60 6.78 -9.90 36.22
N ILE A 61 6.34 -9.12 35.24
CA ILE A 61 5.86 -9.64 33.95
C ILE A 61 7.03 -10.16 33.12
N TYR A 62 8.16 -9.45 33.10
CA TYR A 62 9.39 -9.92 32.44
C TYR A 62 10.01 -11.11 33.17
N GLU A 63 9.99 -11.12 34.50
CA GLU A 63 10.49 -12.24 35.32
C GLU A 63 9.68 -13.52 35.08
N LYS A 64 8.34 -13.42 35.02
CA LYS A 64 7.49 -14.56 34.67
C LYS A 64 7.73 -15.02 33.23
N PHE A 65 7.94 -14.07 32.31
CA PHE A 65 8.20 -14.38 30.92
C PHE A 65 9.55 -15.08 30.70
N SER A 66 10.60 -14.65 31.43
CA SER A 66 11.96 -15.22 31.32
C SER A 66 12.03 -16.69 31.74
N LEU A 67 11.12 -17.17 32.60
CA LEU A 67 11.00 -18.60 32.94
C LEU A 67 10.80 -19.52 31.72
N ASN A 68 10.30 -18.99 30.60
CA ASN A 68 10.12 -19.74 29.37
C ASN A 68 11.39 -19.78 28.48
N TYR A 69 12.45 -19.05 28.84
CA TYR A 69 13.66 -18.91 28.04
C TYR A 69 14.91 -19.04 28.92
N PRO A 70 15.65 -20.16 28.85
CA PRO A 70 16.86 -20.35 29.65
C PRO A 70 17.98 -19.35 29.32
N GLN A 71 17.91 -18.68 28.18
CA GLN A 71 18.87 -17.67 27.73
C GLN A 71 18.66 -16.31 28.42
N ILE A 72 17.53 -16.08 29.11
CA ILE A 72 17.14 -14.76 29.61
C ILE A 72 17.47 -14.62 31.09
N GLU A 73 18.10 -13.51 31.45
CA GLU A 73 18.32 -13.07 32.83
C GLU A 73 17.78 -11.65 33.01
N THR A 74 16.90 -11.43 33.99
CA THR A 74 16.34 -10.10 34.28
C THR A 74 17.17 -9.37 35.34
N VAL A 75 17.42 -8.08 35.13
CA VAL A 75 18.12 -7.21 36.09
C VAL A 75 17.24 -5.99 36.36
N LYS A 76 16.75 -5.86 37.59
CA LYS A 76 15.81 -4.81 37.98
C LYS A 76 16.53 -3.50 38.27
N SER A 77 16.02 -2.41 37.71
CA SER A 77 16.39 -1.03 38.00
C SER A 77 15.46 -0.46 39.08
N ASP A 78 15.85 -0.50 40.34
CA ASP A 78 14.99 -0.07 41.46
C ASP A 78 14.66 1.42 41.46
N LYS A 79 15.42 2.24 40.73
CA LYS A 79 15.22 3.69 40.64
C LYS A 79 14.60 4.15 39.31
N TYR A 80 13.97 3.23 38.55
CA TYR A 80 13.47 3.50 37.20
C TYR A 80 12.52 4.72 37.08
N GLU A 81 11.83 5.11 38.16
CA GLU A 81 10.91 6.26 38.18
C GLU A 81 11.61 7.62 38.16
N ILE A 82 12.84 7.69 38.66
CA ILE A 82 13.62 8.93 38.81
C ILE A 82 14.88 8.95 37.95
N THR A 83 15.16 7.89 37.20
CA THR A 83 16.30 7.76 36.28
C THR A 83 15.83 7.56 34.83
N SER A 84 16.76 7.36 33.90
CA SER A 84 16.43 6.98 32.51
C SER A 84 17.18 5.72 32.04
N SER A 85 17.15 5.46 30.73
CA SER A 85 17.63 4.23 30.09
C SER A 85 19.11 3.90 30.40
N MET A 86 19.98 4.91 30.56
CA MET A 86 21.38 4.66 30.95
C MET A 86 21.50 4.03 32.34
N TYR A 87 20.69 4.45 33.31
CA TYR A 87 20.77 3.90 34.68
C TYR A 87 20.34 2.43 34.69
N THR A 88 19.31 2.07 33.92
CA THR A 88 18.91 0.67 33.74
C THR A 88 20.04 -0.17 33.15
N LEU A 89 20.75 0.36 32.16
CA LEU A 89 21.94 -0.29 31.60
C LEU A 89 23.08 -0.37 32.64
N TYR A 90 23.28 0.67 33.45
CA TYR A 90 24.30 0.72 34.51
C TYR A 90 24.07 -0.31 35.62
N CYS A 91 22.82 -0.65 35.96
CA CYS A 91 22.50 -1.71 36.93
C CYS A 91 23.08 -3.08 36.55
N MET A 92 23.49 -3.29 35.29
CA MET A 92 24.09 -4.52 34.80
C MET A 92 25.64 -4.52 34.83
N LYS A 93 26.28 -3.46 35.32
CA LYS A 93 27.74 -3.26 35.27
C LYS A 93 28.55 -4.46 35.76
N GLU A 94 28.11 -5.08 36.86
CA GLU A 94 28.79 -6.23 37.48
C GLU A 94 28.46 -7.58 36.82
N LYS A 95 27.44 -7.63 35.94
CA LYS A 95 26.96 -8.86 35.27
C LYS A 95 27.45 -8.98 33.83
N LEU A 96 27.66 -7.86 33.14
CA LEU A 96 28.13 -7.83 31.76
C LEU A 96 29.66 -7.97 31.71
N ASN A 97 30.15 -9.00 31.03
CA ASN A 97 31.57 -9.30 30.90
C ASN A 97 32.05 -9.48 29.46
N ASP A 98 31.11 -9.57 28.51
CA ASP A 98 31.38 -9.78 27.09
C ASP A 98 30.81 -8.62 26.27
N ASP A 99 31.30 -8.47 25.04
CA ASP A 99 30.70 -7.58 24.04
C ASP A 99 29.25 -8.00 23.76
N PHE A 100 28.37 -7.02 23.52
CA PHE A 100 26.94 -7.26 23.42
C PHE A 100 26.24 -6.38 22.39
N LEU A 101 25.06 -6.84 21.96
CA LEU A 101 24.08 -6.00 21.28
C LEU A 101 23.19 -5.31 22.33
N LEU A 102 23.03 -3.99 22.24
CA LEU A 102 22.09 -3.22 23.04
C LEU A 102 20.83 -2.94 22.21
N LEU A 103 19.66 -3.16 22.77
CA LEU A 103 18.36 -2.97 22.12
C LEU A 103 17.36 -2.28 23.05
N GLU A 104 16.44 -1.53 22.47
CA GLU A 104 15.22 -1.06 23.14
C GLU A 104 14.09 -2.11 23.06
N SER A 105 13.18 -2.10 24.04
CA SER A 105 12.13 -3.13 24.17
C SER A 105 10.92 -2.94 23.25
N ASP A 106 10.73 -1.74 22.71
CA ASP A 106 9.57 -1.27 21.93
C ASP A 106 9.83 -1.18 20.43
N LEU A 107 10.85 -1.91 19.95
CA LEU A 107 11.20 -1.98 18.54
C LEU A 107 10.47 -3.10 17.80
N LEU A 108 10.03 -2.79 16.58
CA LEU A 108 9.71 -3.75 15.54
C LEU A 108 10.69 -3.54 14.39
N TYR A 109 11.49 -4.56 14.06
CA TYR A 109 12.58 -4.43 13.10
C TYR A 109 12.81 -5.72 12.30
N GLU A 110 13.38 -5.59 11.11
CA GLU A 110 13.82 -6.73 10.31
C GLU A 110 15.14 -7.35 10.80
N LYS A 111 15.27 -8.67 10.63
CA LYS A 111 16.41 -9.45 11.12
C LYS A 111 17.77 -8.98 10.55
N ASP A 112 17.77 -8.36 9.38
CA ASP A 112 19.00 -7.87 8.73
C ASP A 112 19.72 -6.78 9.54
N ALA A 113 18.99 -6.03 10.40
CA ALA A 113 19.60 -5.10 11.35
C ALA A 113 20.63 -5.80 12.26
N LEU A 114 20.29 -6.99 12.77
CA LEU A 114 21.14 -7.75 13.69
C LEU A 114 22.33 -8.37 12.94
N LYS A 115 22.08 -8.97 11.78
CA LYS A 115 23.14 -9.59 10.96
C LYS A 115 24.20 -8.58 10.58
N PHE A 116 23.76 -7.41 10.10
CA PHE A 116 24.65 -6.32 9.71
C PHE A 116 25.62 -5.94 10.85
N LEU A 117 25.11 -5.83 12.09
CA LEU A 117 25.96 -5.51 13.23
C LEU A 117 26.90 -6.66 13.61
N LEU A 118 26.41 -7.90 13.59
CA LEU A 118 27.17 -9.09 13.99
C LEU A 118 28.28 -9.46 12.99
N GLU A 119 28.12 -9.11 11.72
CA GLU A 119 29.07 -9.40 10.63
C GLU A 119 30.13 -8.31 10.46
N ASP A 120 29.90 -7.08 10.93
CA ASP A 120 30.85 -5.97 10.81
C ASP A 120 32.05 -6.12 11.77
N GLU A 121 33.23 -5.73 11.31
CA GLU A 121 34.50 -5.87 12.05
C GLU A 121 34.68 -4.82 13.17
N LEU A 122 33.99 -3.68 13.12
CA LEU A 122 34.14 -2.62 14.13
C LEU A 122 33.51 -3.03 15.45
N ASP A 123 34.19 -2.82 16.58
CA ASP A 123 33.70 -3.29 17.89
C ASP A 123 32.52 -2.48 18.46
N ASN A 124 32.38 -1.21 18.05
CA ASN A 124 31.38 -0.28 18.61
C ASN A 124 30.61 0.41 17.49
N ILE A 125 29.35 0.02 17.30
CA ILE A 125 28.51 0.49 16.21
C ILE A 125 27.17 0.98 16.74
N VAL A 126 26.77 2.18 16.35
CA VAL A 126 25.43 2.73 16.51
C VAL A 126 24.69 2.56 15.19
N LEU A 127 23.59 1.80 15.20
CA LEU A 127 22.82 1.59 13.99
C LEU A 127 21.94 2.79 13.69
N ALA A 128 22.11 3.32 12.48
CA ALA A 128 21.28 4.38 11.93
C ALA A 128 20.47 3.88 10.73
N SER A 129 19.39 4.59 10.43
CA SER A 129 18.55 4.38 9.25
C SER A 129 18.30 5.68 8.49
N ASP A 130 17.69 5.56 7.31
CA ASP A 130 17.12 6.68 6.58
C ASP A 130 15.92 7.29 7.30
N LYS A 131 15.43 8.41 6.77
CA LYS A 131 14.31 9.13 7.37
C LYS A 131 13.04 8.27 7.48
N THR A 132 12.50 8.09 8.68
CA THR A 132 11.32 7.25 8.91
C THR A 132 9.99 8.02 8.81
N ASN A 133 10.03 9.35 9.01
CA ASN A 133 8.85 10.22 9.14
C ASN A 133 7.86 9.70 10.19
N SER A 134 8.37 9.27 11.34
CA SER A 134 7.58 8.76 12.47
C SER A 134 7.02 9.88 13.36
N ASN A 135 7.60 11.09 13.32
CA ASN A 135 7.35 12.19 14.25
C ASN A 135 7.83 11.96 15.70
N ASP A 136 8.76 11.03 15.92
CA ASP A 136 9.49 10.87 17.18
C ASP A 136 10.96 10.49 16.92
N GLU A 137 11.52 11.01 15.82
CA GLU A 137 12.85 10.62 15.39
C GLU A 137 13.93 11.14 16.35
N VAL A 138 14.91 10.28 16.65
CA VAL A 138 16.17 10.66 17.30
C VAL A 138 17.23 10.80 16.21
N TYR A 139 17.63 12.03 15.91
CA TYR A 139 18.60 12.34 14.86
C TYR A 139 20.03 12.18 15.36
N ILE A 140 20.91 11.67 14.50
CA ILE A 140 22.32 11.45 14.79
C ILE A 140 23.19 12.45 14.01
N GLU A 141 24.16 13.05 14.70
CA GLU A 141 25.28 13.80 14.11
C GLU A 141 26.58 12.99 14.23
N THR A 142 27.41 13.06 13.19
CA THR A 142 28.70 12.35 13.13
C THR A 142 29.85 13.27 12.76
N ASP A 143 31.07 12.91 13.13
CA ASP A 143 32.27 13.54 12.57
C ASP A 143 32.56 13.02 11.15
N LYS A 144 33.64 13.52 10.53
CA LYS A 144 34.09 13.10 9.19
C LYS A 144 34.52 11.62 9.09
N ASN A 145 34.77 10.98 10.23
CA ASN A 145 35.15 9.56 10.33
C ASN A 145 33.96 8.70 10.74
N TYR A 146 32.74 9.24 10.71
CA TYR A 146 31.50 8.59 11.13
C TYR A 146 31.46 8.22 12.62
N ASN A 147 32.25 8.87 13.48
CA ASN A 147 32.07 8.71 14.93
C ASN A 147 30.85 9.52 15.39
N LEU A 148 30.12 8.99 16.36
CA LEU A 148 29.01 9.65 17.00
C LEU A 148 29.47 10.92 17.73
N VAL A 149 28.90 12.05 17.37
CA VAL A 149 29.18 13.36 18.01
C VAL A 149 28.04 13.75 18.94
N SER A 150 26.81 13.65 18.45
CA SER A 150 25.62 14.08 19.18
C SER A 150 24.39 13.31 18.72
N VAL A 151 23.39 13.26 19.60
CA VAL A 151 22.06 12.73 19.33
C VAL A 151 21.03 13.72 19.85
N SER A 152 19.98 14.00 19.07
CA SER A 152 18.90 14.87 19.53
C SER A 152 17.60 14.58 18.81
N LYS A 153 16.48 14.79 19.51
CA LYS A 153 15.13 14.83 18.90
C LYS A 153 14.87 16.11 18.09
N LYS A 154 15.72 17.13 18.25
CA LYS A 154 15.59 18.43 17.57
C LYS A 154 16.71 18.61 16.57
N LYS A 155 16.36 18.83 15.30
CA LYS A 155 17.35 18.97 14.21
C LYS A 155 18.21 20.21 14.35
N GLU A 156 17.63 21.28 14.90
CA GLU A 156 18.27 22.55 15.13
C GLU A 156 19.38 22.49 16.20
N GLU A 157 19.41 21.43 17.01
CA GLU A 157 20.48 21.19 18.00
C GLU A 157 21.70 20.50 17.38
N LEU A 158 21.63 20.09 16.10
CA LEU A 158 22.69 19.37 15.38
C LEU A 158 23.29 20.23 14.27
N GLY A 159 24.59 20.08 14.04
CA GLY A 159 25.25 20.72 12.90
C GLY A 159 24.76 20.19 11.55
N PHE A 160 24.51 18.88 11.49
CA PHE A 160 23.83 18.21 10.38
C PHE A 160 23.23 16.87 10.83
N VAL A 161 22.31 16.32 10.03
CA VAL A 161 21.67 15.02 10.31
C VAL A 161 22.27 13.95 9.40
N TYR A 162 22.95 12.96 9.98
CA TYR A 162 23.50 11.82 9.26
C TYR A 162 22.45 10.72 9.00
N GLY A 163 21.60 10.47 9.99
CA GLY A 163 20.53 9.47 9.97
C GLY A 163 19.70 9.48 11.25
N GLU A 164 18.80 8.51 11.36
CA GLU A 164 17.94 8.32 12.54
C GLU A 164 18.40 7.10 13.35
N LEU A 165 18.50 7.24 14.68
CA LEU A 165 18.87 6.18 15.61
C LEU A 165 17.81 5.07 15.59
N VAL A 166 18.25 3.83 15.40
CA VAL A 166 17.37 2.66 15.32
C VAL A 166 17.03 2.07 16.70
N GLY A 167 17.79 2.41 17.74
CA GLY A 167 17.68 1.79 19.06
C GLY A 167 18.36 0.42 19.17
N ILE A 168 19.25 0.09 18.21
CA ILE A 168 20.07 -1.13 18.21
C ILE A 168 21.54 -0.72 18.06
N SER A 169 22.41 -1.18 18.96
CA SER A 169 23.84 -0.88 18.92
C SER A 169 24.69 -2.11 19.23
N LYS A 170 25.91 -2.18 18.69
CA LYS A 170 26.94 -3.12 19.07
C LYS A 170 27.93 -2.41 19.99
N ILE A 171 28.19 -2.96 21.17
CA ILE A 171 29.00 -2.31 22.19
C ILE A 171 30.01 -3.31 22.75
N SER A 172 31.29 -2.95 22.70
CA SER A 172 32.34 -3.70 23.37
C SER A 172 32.29 -3.51 24.89
N ILE A 173 32.70 -4.53 25.64
CA ILE A 173 32.77 -4.45 27.11
C ILE A 173 33.68 -3.30 27.58
N LYS A 174 34.75 -3.00 26.82
CA LYS A 174 35.64 -1.87 27.08
C LYS A 174 34.89 -0.54 27.00
N ASN A 175 34.15 -0.29 25.92
CA ASN A 175 33.39 0.95 25.76
C ASN A 175 32.22 1.04 26.73
N TYR A 176 31.59 -0.09 27.05
CA TYR A 176 30.54 -0.10 28.08
C TYR A 176 31.07 0.36 29.44
N LYS A 177 32.27 -0.08 29.85
CA LYS A 177 32.92 0.43 31.09
C LYS A 177 33.16 1.93 31.03
N ILE A 178 33.61 2.45 29.89
CA ILE A 178 33.78 3.90 29.67
C ILE A 178 32.44 4.64 29.78
N MET A 179 31.35 4.07 29.26
CA MET A 179 30.00 4.63 29.43
C MET A 179 29.61 4.66 30.90
N CYS A 180 29.84 3.58 31.66
CA CYS A 180 29.59 3.56 33.11
C CYS A 180 30.39 4.63 33.85
N GLU A 181 31.70 4.75 33.61
CA GLU A 181 32.56 5.78 34.23
C GLU A 181 32.14 7.20 33.85
N THR A 182 31.61 7.39 32.65
CA THR A 182 31.11 8.69 32.18
C THR A 182 29.77 9.02 32.83
N PHE A 183 28.92 8.00 33.04
CA PHE A 183 27.65 8.13 33.76
C PHE A 183 27.84 8.39 35.26
N GLU A 184 28.82 7.76 35.91
CA GLU A 184 29.16 7.97 37.33
C GLU A 184 29.55 9.42 37.66
N LYS A 185 29.99 10.18 36.66
CA LYS A 185 30.37 11.60 36.79
C LYS A 185 29.20 12.56 36.54
N GLN A 186 28.01 12.05 36.23
CA GLN A 186 26.85 12.89 35.95
C GLN A 186 26.12 13.26 37.25
N ASP A 187 25.77 14.53 37.39
CA ASP A 187 24.89 14.98 38.46
C ASP A 187 23.42 14.62 38.18
N ASN A 188 23.04 14.54 36.89
CA ASN A 188 21.69 14.17 36.46
C ASN A 188 21.60 12.69 36.07
N LEU A 189 20.92 11.90 36.90
CA LEU A 189 20.68 10.47 36.65
C LEU A 189 19.56 10.20 35.62
N LYS A 190 18.84 11.24 35.19
CA LYS A 190 17.82 11.17 34.14
C LYS A 190 18.43 11.54 32.79
N ILE A 191 19.32 10.67 32.33
CA ILE A 191 20.00 10.78 31.04
C ILE A 191 19.92 9.45 30.30
N ASP A 192 19.67 9.53 29.00
CA ASP A 192 19.51 8.34 28.15
C ASP A 192 20.86 7.78 27.70
N TYR A 193 20.89 6.48 27.36
CA TYR A 193 22.14 5.76 27.06
C TYR A 193 22.86 6.33 25.83
N GLU A 194 22.10 6.82 24.84
CA GLU A 194 22.62 7.39 23.60
C GLU A 194 23.36 8.72 23.82
N ASN A 195 22.91 9.51 24.80
CA ASN A 195 23.59 10.75 25.19
C ASN A 195 24.92 10.45 25.90
N ILE A 196 24.93 9.44 26.78
CA ILE A 196 26.17 8.99 27.44
C ILE A 196 27.13 8.35 26.44
N MET A 197 26.61 7.65 25.43
CA MET A 197 27.39 7.12 24.33
C MET A 197 28.09 8.25 23.56
N ALA A 198 27.35 9.29 23.16
CA ALA A 198 27.91 10.46 22.49
C ALA A 198 28.98 11.18 23.34
N GLN A 199 28.74 11.37 24.64
CA GLN A 199 29.73 11.97 25.55
C GLN A 199 30.98 11.09 25.69
N SER A 200 30.82 9.77 25.68
CA SER A 200 31.90 8.80 25.77
C SER A 200 32.73 8.70 24.49
N SER A 201 32.21 9.16 23.34
CA SER A 201 32.93 9.20 22.06
C SER A 201 34.24 9.98 22.12
N SER A 202 34.38 10.92 23.04
CA SER A 202 35.62 11.67 23.30
C SER A 202 36.77 10.79 23.82
N LYS A 203 36.46 9.65 24.46
CA LYS A 203 37.41 8.71 25.07
C LYS A 203 37.59 7.43 24.26
N SER A 204 36.54 7.00 23.54
CA SER A 204 36.59 5.83 22.66
C SER A 204 35.52 5.93 21.59
N SER A 205 35.87 5.56 20.35
CA SER A 205 34.99 5.67 19.19
C SER A 205 33.71 4.83 19.32
N PHE A 206 32.59 5.45 18.94
CA PHE A 206 31.33 4.79 18.60
C PHE A 206 31.01 5.14 17.15
N PHE A 207 31.19 4.18 16.24
CA PHE A 207 30.98 4.44 14.82
C PHE A 207 29.49 4.34 14.48
N VAL A 208 28.99 5.29 13.69
CA VAL A 208 27.61 5.25 13.21
C VAL A 208 27.59 4.59 11.85
N LYS A 209 26.83 3.50 11.72
CA LYS A 209 26.64 2.80 10.44
C LYS A 209 25.19 2.88 10.04
N LYS A 210 24.94 3.33 8.81
CA LYS A 210 23.60 3.48 8.26
C LYS A 210 23.24 2.34 7.32
N ILE A 211 22.08 1.70 7.55
CA ILE A 211 21.47 0.79 6.58
C ILE A 211 20.39 1.54 5.81
N ASN A 212 20.62 1.75 4.52
CA ASN A 212 19.63 2.40 3.67
C ASN A 212 18.44 1.46 3.40
N GLY A 213 17.22 1.96 3.55
CA GLY A 213 15.99 1.18 3.36
C GLY A 213 15.70 0.16 4.46
N LEU A 214 16.32 0.28 5.64
CA LEU A 214 16.05 -0.59 6.79
C LEU A 214 14.57 -0.51 7.21
N ILE A 215 13.92 -1.67 7.33
CA ILE A 215 12.51 -1.75 7.74
C ILE A 215 12.41 -1.89 9.26
N TRP A 216 12.05 -0.81 9.94
CA TRP A 216 11.86 -0.80 11.39
C TRP A 216 10.92 0.32 11.88
N CYS A 217 10.52 0.24 13.15
CA CYS A 217 9.93 1.34 13.91
C CYS A 217 10.00 1.12 15.43
N GLU A 218 10.07 2.22 16.18
CA GLU A 218 9.73 2.28 17.61
C GLU A 218 8.22 2.48 17.81
N ILE A 219 7.67 1.96 18.91
CA ILE A 219 6.23 2.03 19.24
C ILE A 219 5.99 2.71 20.59
N ASP A 220 5.81 4.04 20.53
CA ASP A 220 5.57 4.89 21.69
C ASP A 220 4.12 5.25 21.93
N ASP A 221 3.33 5.32 20.86
CA ASP A 221 1.97 5.80 20.88
C ASP A 221 1.06 5.01 19.91
N LYS A 222 -0.19 5.44 19.82
CA LYS A 222 -1.21 4.77 19.00
C LYS A 222 -0.94 4.91 17.50
N ASP A 223 -0.36 6.02 17.06
CA ASP A 223 -0.05 6.25 15.65
C ASP A 223 1.14 5.40 15.22
N HIS A 224 2.16 5.27 16.08
CA HIS A 224 3.26 4.33 15.85
C HIS A 224 2.76 2.89 15.79
N LEU A 225 1.88 2.48 16.71
CA LEU A 225 1.30 1.13 16.69
C LEU A 225 0.50 0.87 15.41
N ARG A 226 -0.31 1.85 14.98
CA ARG A 226 -1.05 1.76 13.71
C ARG A 226 -0.08 1.62 12.52
N ARG A 227 0.96 2.46 12.45
CA ARG A 227 2.02 2.38 11.42
C ARG A 227 2.73 1.03 11.43
N ALA A 228 3.02 0.50 12.62
CA ALA A 228 3.66 -0.80 12.78
C ALA A 228 2.81 -1.93 12.17
N ILE A 229 1.50 -1.93 12.48
CA ILE A 229 0.53 -2.92 11.99
C ILE A 229 0.28 -2.77 10.47
N GLU A 230 0.03 -1.55 10.01
CA GLU A 230 -0.45 -1.29 8.64
C GLU A 230 0.67 -1.20 7.61
N LYS A 231 1.90 -0.86 8.03
CA LYS A 231 3.01 -0.56 7.10
C LYS A 231 4.27 -1.36 7.37
N ILE A 232 4.74 -1.44 8.62
CA ILE A 232 6.07 -1.99 8.92
C ILE A 232 6.07 -3.51 8.95
N LEU A 233 5.18 -4.14 9.73
CA LEU A 233 5.13 -5.60 9.81
C LEU A 233 4.86 -6.28 8.45
N PRO A 234 3.93 -5.78 7.61
CA PRO A 234 3.76 -6.32 6.26
C PRO A 234 5.05 -6.29 5.44
N LYS A 235 5.82 -5.20 5.50
CA LYS A 235 7.10 -5.07 4.78
C LYS A 235 8.13 -6.10 5.27
N ILE A 236 8.26 -6.31 6.58
CA ILE A 236 9.15 -7.32 7.17
C ILE A 236 8.76 -8.72 6.68
N LYS A 237 7.46 -9.08 6.71
CA LYS A 237 6.96 -10.37 6.22
C LYS A 237 7.24 -10.56 4.74
N ALA A 238 6.94 -9.55 3.93
CA ALA A 238 7.14 -9.57 2.48
C ALA A 238 8.60 -9.85 2.10
N LYS A 239 9.57 -9.17 2.74
CA LYS A 239 11.00 -9.37 2.47
C LYS A 239 11.46 -10.82 2.72
N ASN A 240 10.88 -11.48 3.72
CA ASN A 240 11.24 -12.86 4.07
C ASN A 240 10.77 -13.90 3.03
N MET A 241 9.77 -13.60 2.18
CA MET A 241 9.15 -14.58 1.29
C MET A 241 9.82 -14.72 -0.09
N LYS A 242 10.82 -13.89 -0.44
CA LYS A 242 11.58 -13.92 -1.71
C LYS A 242 10.69 -14.14 -2.96
N ILE A 243 9.69 -13.29 -3.17
CA ILE A 243 8.76 -13.42 -4.29
C ILE A 243 9.40 -12.84 -5.57
N LYS A 244 9.32 -13.57 -6.69
CA LYS A 244 9.79 -13.07 -8.00
C LYS A 244 8.95 -11.88 -8.45
N ARG A 245 9.61 -10.77 -8.80
CA ARG A 245 8.99 -9.60 -9.42
C ARG A 245 8.91 -9.79 -10.95
N ASN A 246 7.71 -10.00 -11.48
CA ASN A 246 7.44 -9.98 -12.91
C ASN A 246 6.91 -8.60 -13.32
N ILE A 247 7.36 -8.04 -14.44
CA ILE A 247 6.87 -6.76 -14.95
C ILE A 247 5.72 -7.00 -15.93
N LEU A 248 4.51 -6.65 -15.49
CA LEU A 248 3.28 -6.88 -16.23
C LEU A 248 2.87 -5.60 -16.96
N LEU A 249 3.04 -5.58 -18.28
CA LEU A 249 2.68 -4.47 -19.17
C LEU A 249 1.29 -4.67 -19.80
N ASN A 250 0.42 -5.44 -19.14
CA ASN A 250 -1.00 -5.58 -19.47
C ASN A 250 -1.86 -4.73 -18.52
N PRO A 251 -3.09 -4.31 -18.91
CA PRO A 251 -3.89 -3.36 -18.14
C PRO A 251 -4.58 -3.96 -16.90
N GLY A 252 -4.01 -5.01 -16.29
CA GLY A 252 -4.49 -5.62 -15.05
C GLY A 252 -5.10 -7.02 -15.22
N PRO A 253 -4.82 -8.00 -14.34
CA PRO A 253 -3.92 -7.91 -13.17
C PRO A 253 -2.50 -7.49 -13.54
N ALA A 254 -1.91 -6.60 -12.74
CA ALA A 254 -0.61 -5.97 -13.00
C ALA A 254 0.37 -6.30 -11.86
N THR A 255 1.63 -5.87 -11.99
CA THR A 255 2.63 -6.08 -10.93
C THR A 255 2.13 -5.45 -9.63
N THR A 256 2.28 -6.15 -8.50
CA THR A 256 1.87 -5.68 -7.18
C THR A 256 3.06 -5.63 -6.23
N THR A 257 2.93 -4.92 -5.12
CA THR A 257 3.86 -5.03 -4.00
C THR A 257 3.76 -6.42 -3.36
N ASP A 258 4.83 -6.85 -2.69
CA ASP A 258 4.80 -8.12 -1.96
C ASP A 258 3.96 -8.01 -0.68
N THR A 259 3.87 -6.82 -0.10
CA THR A 259 2.95 -6.52 1.02
C THR A 259 1.50 -6.85 0.66
N VAL A 260 1.00 -6.42 -0.51
CA VAL A 260 -0.34 -6.79 -1.00
C VAL A 260 -0.48 -8.30 -1.22
N LYS A 261 0.57 -8.99 -1.72
CA LYS A 261 0.55 -10.46 -1.89
C LYS A 261 0.40 -11.16 -0.54
N THR A 262 1.21 -10.78 0.43
CA THR A 262 1.25 -11.38 1.76
C THR A 262 0.04 -11.02 2.63
N ALA A 263 -0.65 -9.91 2.35
CA ALA A 263 -1.87 -9.53 3.05
C ALA A 263 -3.03 -10.52 2.86
N GLN A 264 -2.93 -11.45 1.90
CA GLN A 264 -3.86 -12.57 1.77
C GLN A 264 -3.65 -13.65 2.85
N VAL A 265 -2.46 -13.71 3.46
CA VAL A 265 -2.06 -14.72 4.44
C VAL A 265 -2.44 -14.22 5.84
N VAL A 266 -3.67 -14.55 6.23
CA VAL A 266 -4.28 -14.20 7.51
C VAL A 266 -4.87 -15.45 8.16
N PRO A 267 -5.10 -15.47 9.48
CA PRO A 267 -5.86 -16.53 10.13
C PRO A 267 -7.27 -16.69 9.51
N ASP A 268 -7.79 -17.92 9.51
CA ASP A 268 -9.15 -18.17 9.07
C ASP A 268 -10.16 -17.41 9.93
N ILE A 269 -11.16 -16.81 9.28
CA ILE A 269 -12.22 -16.05 9.93
C ILE A 269 -13.57 -16.32 9.25
N CYS A 270 -14.61 -16.49 10.06
CA CYS A 270 -15.97 -16.51 9.54
C CYS A 270 -16.36 -15.10 9.06
N PRO A 271 -16.78 -14.89 7.80
CA PRO A 271 -17.08 -13.55 7.28
C PRO A 271 -18.32 -12.90 7.89
N ARG A 272 -19.03 -13.61 8.78
CA ARG A 272 -20.17 -13.10 9.55
C ARG A 272 -19.74 -12.45 10.87
N GLU A 273 -18.48 -12.63 11.28
CA GLU A 273 -17.94 -12.00 12.48
C GLU A 273 -17.91 -10.48 12.34
N LYS A 274 -18.17 -9.79 13.45
CA LYS A 274 -18.16 -8.32 13.50
C LYS A 274 -16.84 -7.74 12.99
N GLU A 275 -15.72 -8.38 13.36
CA GLU A 275 -14.37 -7.97 12.93
C GLU A 275 -14.26 -7.90 11.40
N PHE A 276 -14.78 -8.90 10.69
CA PHE A 276 -14.74 -8.90 9.23
C PHE A 276 -15.71 -7.88 8.61
N GLY A 277 -16.87 -7.67 9.25
CA GLY A 277 -17.79 -6.57 8.93
C GLY A 277 -17.10 -5.20 8.99
N ASP A 278 -16.35 -4.94 10.06
CA ASP A 278 -15.60 -3.69 10.25
C ASP A 278 -14.52 -3.50 9.16
N ILE A 279 -13.87 -4.59 8.71
CA ILE A 279 -12.93 -4.56 7.59
C ILE A 279 -13.64 -4.19 6.28
N MET A 280 -14.81 -4.78 6.00
CA MET A 280 -15.59 -4.47 4.80
C MET A 280 -16.11 -3.04 4.81
N GLU A 281 -16.53 -2.52 5.96
CA GLU A 281 -16.94 -1.11 6.11
C GLU A 281 -15.76 -0.17 5.86
N TYR A 282 -14.59 -0.44 6.44
CA TYR A 282 -13.36 0.31 6.18
C TYR A 282 -13.05 0.34 4.68
N VAL A 283 -13.01 -0.84 4.04
CA VAL A 283 -12.73 -0.95 2.60
C VAL A 283 -13.76 -0.16 1.79
N SER A 284 -15.05 -0.28 2.10
CA SER A 284 -16.11 0.40 1.34
C SER A 284 -16.06 1.93 1.52
N SER A 285 -15.77 2.41 2.73
CA SER A 285 -15.62 3.84 3.03
C SER A 285 -14.41 4.44 2.30
N GLU A 286 -13.26 3.75 2.36
CA GLU A 286 -12.02 4.22 1.72
C GLU A 286 -12.07 4.12 0.19
N LEU A 287 -12.75 3.12 -0.37
CA LEU A 287 -12.98 3.08 -1.81
C LEU A 287 -13.87 4.25 -2.29
N THR A 288 -14.84 4.65 -1.47
CA THR A 288 -15.69 5.81 -1.74
C THR A 288 -14.89 7.11 -1.70
N SER A 289 -14.06 7.28 -0.65
CA SER A 289 -13.30 8.50 -0.38
C SER A 289 -12.32 8.89 -1.50
N ILE A 290 -11.90 7.92 -2.32
CA ILE A 290 -11.02 8.14 -3.48
C ILE A 290 -11.69 9.01 -4.57
N VAL A 291 -13.02 8.97 -4.71
CA VAL A 291 -13.75 9.65 -5.80
C VAL A 291 -14.94 10.50 -5.36
N ALA A 292 -15.37 10.39 -4.10
CA ALA A 292 -16.56 11.05 -3.58
C ALA A 292 -16.54 11.17 -2.06
N ASN A 293 -17.39 12.04 -1.51
CA ASN A 293 -17.60 12.11 -0.07
C ASN A 293 -18.46 10.93 0.42
N THR A 294 -18.16 10.40 1.60
CA THR A 294 -18.87 9.23 2.18
C THR A 294 -20.24 9.56 2.77
N ASN A 295 -20.62 10.84 2.86
CA ASN A 295 -21.95 11.25 3.33
C ASN A 295 -23.00 11.01 2.24
N ASP A 296 -22.70 11.40 1.00
CA ASP A 296 -23.63 11.32 -0.13
C ASP A 296 -23.46 10.06 -0.98
N TYR A 297 -22.28 9.43 -0.92
CA TYR A 297 -21.94 8.24 -1.70
C TYR A 297 -21.56 7.07 -0.80
N THR A 298 -21.67 5.87 -1.33
CA THR A 298 -21.22 4.63 -0.67
C THR A 298 -20.70 3.64 -1.71
N THR A 299 -19.93 2.66 -1.27
CA THR A 299 -19.44 1.56 -2.09
C THR A 299 -20.21 0.28 -1.79
N VAL A 300 -20.64 -0.42 -2.84
CA VAL A 300 -21.25 -1.74 -2.78
C VAL A 300 -20.26 -2.77 -3.33
N LEU A 301 -19.86 -3.73 -2.50
CA LEU A 301 -18.88 -4.77 -2.85
C LEU A 301 -19.55 -6.03 -3.41
N PHE A 302 -18.90 -6.66 -4.38
CA PHE A 302 -19.28 -7.94 -4.97
C PHE A 302 -18.07 -8.87 -5.09
N GLY A 303 -18.29 -10.17 -4.86
CA GLY A 303 -17.33 -11.20 -5.26
C GLY A 303 -17.43 -11.43 -6.77
N GLY A 304 -16.34 -11.20 -7.50
CA GLY A 304 -16.30 -11.38 -8.95
C GLY A 304 -15.37 -10.42 -9.67
N SER A 305 -15.26 -10.60 -10.98
CA SER A 305 -14.50 -9.70 -11.85
C SER A 305 -15.18 -8.34 -11.98
N GLY A 306 -14.48 -7.34 -12.52
CA GLY A 306 -15.07 -6.03 -12.82
C GLY A 306 -16.33 -6.06 -13.69
N THR A 307 -16.51 -7.09 -14.52
CA THR A 307 -17.73 -7.24 -15.32
C THR A 307 -18.95 -7.48 -14.43
N ALA A 308 -18.78 -8.11 -13.26
CA ALA A 308 -19.86 -8.29 -12.28
C ALA A 308 -20.39 -6.95 -11.75
N ALA A 309 -19.51 -5.97 -11.49
CA ALA A 309 -19.93 -4.62 -11.08
C ALA A 309 -20.71 -3.89 -12.19
N VAL A 310 -20.24 -3.97 -13.44
CA VAL A 310 -20.94 -3.37 -14.59
C VAL A 310 -22.30 -4.03 -14.79
N GLU A 311 -22.35 -5.36 -14.74
CA GLU A 311 -23.59 -6.13 -14.86
C GLU A 311 -24.56 -5.85 -13.70
N ALA A 312 -24.06 -5.71 -12.48
CA ALA A 312 -24.86 -5.31 -11.32
C ALA A 312 -25.53 -3.94 -11.51
N ILE A 313 -24.80 -2.95 -12.05
CA ILE A 313 -25.39 -1.65 -12.38
C ILE A 313 -26.48 -1.84 -13.44
N LEU A 314 -26.13 -2.38 -14.62
CA LEU A 314 -27.06 -2.45 -15.75
C LEU A 314 -28.33 -3.25 -15.42
N THR A 315 -28.21 -4.33 -14.65
CA THR A 315 -29.34 -5.20 -14.30
C THR A 315 -30.20 -4.67 -13.15
N SER A 316 -29.73 -3.64 -12.43
CA SER A 316 -30.43 -3.09 -11.26
C SER A 316 -31.03 -1.70 -11.50
N VAL A 317 -30.34 -0.81 -12.24
CA VAL A 317 -30.66 0.63 -12.21
C VAL A 317 -31.66 1.08 -13.26
N VAL A 318 -31.82 0.34 -14.37
CA VAL A 318 -32.69 0.75 -15.49
C VAL A 318 -34.12 0.24 -15.29
N PRO A 319 -35.12 1.13 -15.04
CA PRO A 319 -36.51 0.72 -14.92
C PRO A 319 -37.04 0.04 -16.18
N TYR A 320 -37.96 -0.92 -16.04
CA TYR A 320 -38.50 -1.71 -17.16
C TYR A 320 -39.20 -0.87 -18.25
N ASN A 321 -39.72 0.30 -17.90
CA ASN A 321 -40.38 1.24 -18.81
C ASN A 321 -39.44 2.32 -19.39
N LYS A 322 -38.17 2.36 -18.98
CA LYS A 322 -37.17 3.32 -19.44
C LYS A 322 -36.07 2.65 -20.26
N SER A 323 -35.18 3.46 -20.84
CA SER A 323 -34.04 2.98 -21.62
C SER A 323 -32.72 3.59 -21.17
N ILE A 324 -31.62 2.92 -21.55
CA ILE A 324 -30.25 3.39 -21.35
C ILE A 324 -29.57 3.69 -22.69
N LEU A 325 -28.91 4.82 -22.80
CA LEU A 325 -28.03 5.15 -23.92
C LEU A 325 -26.60 4.71 -23.58
N ILE A 326 -25.99 3.87 -24.40
CA ILE A 326 -24.65 3.32 -24.16
C ILE A 326 -23.70 3.89 -25.22
N ILE A 327 -22.68 4.62 -24.78
CA ILE A 327 -21.59 5.06 -25.66
C ILE A 327 -20.69 3.87 -25.93
N ASN A 328 -20.63 3.44 -27.19
CA ASN A 328 -19.78 2.36 -27.63
C ASN A 328 -18.65 2.88 -28.53
N ASN A 329 -17.47 3.05 -27.95
CA ASN A 329 -16.23 3.33 -28.66
C ASN A 329 -15.14 2.26 -28.46
N GLY A 330 -15.54 1.03 -28.10
CA GLY A 330 -14.58 -0.06 -27.92
C GLY A 330 -15.17 -1.35 -27.36
N ALA A 331 -14.30 -2.26 -26.94
CA ALA A 331 -14.73 -3.60 -26.55
C ALA A 331 -15.58 -3.61 -25.27
N TYR A 332 -15.41 -2.63 -24.37
CA TYR A 332 -16.15 -2.59 -23.10
C TYR A 332 -17.54 -1.97 -23.28
N GLY A 333 -17.70 -0.96 -24.15
CA GLY A 333 -19.00 -0.48 -24.60
C GLY A 333 -19.81 -1.57 -25.30
N THR A 334 -19.16 -2.32 -26.20
CA THR A 334 -19.74 -3.50 -26.84
C THR A 334 -20.22 -4.52 -25.82
N ARG A 335 -19.45 -4.76 -24.76
CA ARG A 335 -19.84 -5.66 -23.66
C ARG A 335 -21.06 -5.15 -22.89
N MET A 336 -21.17 -3.84 -22.62
CA MET A 336 -22.37 -3.28 -21.99
C MET A 336 -23.62 -3.51 -22.84
N CYS A 337 -23.53 -3.34 -24.17
CA CYS A 337 -24.63 -3.64 -25.09
C CYS A 337 -25.00 -5.14 -25.06
N GLN A 338 -24.02 -6.04 -25.02
CA GLN A 338 -24.25 -7.49 -24.91
C GLN A 338 -24.96 -7.86 -23.59
N ILE A 339 -24.56 -7.26 -22.47
CA ILE A 339 -25.22 -7.44 -21.17
C ILE A 339 -26.66 -6.93 -21.25
N ALA A 340 -26.86 -5.70 -21.74
CA ALA A 340 -28.19 -5.11 -21.87
C ALA A 340 -29.13 -5.97 -22.72
N SER A 341 -28.64 -6.46 -23.86
CA SER A 341 -29.36 -7.39 -24.74
C SER A 341 -29.72 -8.69 -24.04
N ARG A 342 -28.76 -9.33 -23.33
CA ARG A 342 -28.98 -10.60 -22.62
C ARG A 342 -30.11 -10.52 -21.59
N TYR A 343 -30.20 -9.40 -20.88
CA TYR A 343 -31.22 -9.16 -19.85
C TYR A 343 -32.48 -8.44 -20.34
N LYS A 344 -32.61 -8.27 -21.67
CA LYS A 344 -33.73 -7.57 -22.31
C LYS A 344 -33.95 -6.17 -21.70
N ILE A 345 -32.87 -5.49 -21.35
CA ILE A 345 -32.89 -4.08 -20.94
C ILE A 345 -33.07 -3.27 -22.21
N LYS A 346 -33.99 -2.30 -22.21
CA LYS A 346 -34.15 -1.39 -23.36
C LYS A 346 -32.91 -0.51 -23.43
N TYR A 347 -32.14 -0.62 -24.51
CA TYR A 347 -30.95 0.20 -24.71
C TYR A 347 -30.88 0.76 -26.12
N MET A 348 -30.17 1.87 -26.26
CA MET A 348 -29.74 2.42 -27.54
C MET A 348 -28.22 2.49 -27.54
N GLU A 349 -27.62 2.07 -28.64
CA GLU A 349 -26.17 2.12 -28.84
C GLU A 349 -25.80 3.42 -29.57
N PHE A 350 -24.97 4.24 -28.95
CA PHE A 350 -24.31 5.36 -29.60
C PHE A 350 -22.91 4.92 -30.04
N LYS A 351 -22.78 4.51 -31.30
CA LYS A 351 -21.48 4.12 -31.88
C LYS A 351 -20.61 5.36 -32.07
N SER A 352 -19.39 5.31 -31.55
CA SER A 352 -18.38 6.37 -31.65
C SER A 352 -17.02 5.80 -32.05
N SER A 353 -16.14 6.65 -32.57
CA SER A 353 -14.76 6.27 -32.93
C SER A 353 -14.00 5.77 -31.70
N SER A 354 -13.18 4.74 -31.89
CA SER A 354 -12.30 4.19 -30.85
C SER A 354 -11.01 4.99 -30.63
N ILE A 355 -10.75 5.99 -31.48
CA ILE A 355 -9.52 6.81 -31.44
C ILE A 355 -9.78 8.32 -31.41
N GLU A 356 -11.03 8.74 -31.69
CA GLU A 356 -11.46 10.14 -31.63
C GLU A 356 -12.49 10.37 -30.50
N PRO A 357 -12.56 11.58 -29.93
CA PRO A 357 -13.51 11.89 -28.86
C PRO A 357 -14.97 11.75 -29.30
N VAL A 358 -15.84 11.49 -28.33
CA VAL A 358 -17.29 11.42 -28.54
C VAL A 358 -17.84 12.76 -29.04
N ASP A 359 -18.61 12.73 -30.12
CA ASP A 359 -19.31 13.89 -30.66
C ASP A 359 -20.52 14.24 -29.77
N LEU A 360 -20.32 15.19 -28.86
CA LEU A 360 -21.34 15.61 -27.88
C LEU A 360 -22.60 16.19 -28.51
N LYS A 361 -22.49 16.86 -29.68
CA LYS A 361 -23.65 17.45 -30.34
C LYS A 361 -24.56 16.35 -30.88
N LYS A 362 -23.98 15.35 -31.57
CA LYS A 362 -24.74 14.18 -32.04
C LYS A 362 -25.32 13.37 -30.89
N LEU A 363 -24.57 13.21 -29.80
CA LEU A 363 -25.06 12.53 -28.60
C LEU A 363 -26.28 13.25 -28.01
N GLU A 364 -26.22 14.57 -27.88
CA GLU A 364 -27.33 15.40 -27.40
C GLU A 364 -28.57 15.29 -28.31
N GLU A 365 -28.40 15.27 -29.63
CA GLU A 365 -29.51 15.08 -30.57
C GLU A 365 -30.25 13.74 -30.37
N VAL A 366 -29.51 12.67 -30.08
CA VAL A 366 -30.10 11.37 -29.75
C VAL A 366 -30.89 11.45 -28.45
N ILE A 367 -30.36 12.14 -27.44
CA ILE A 367 -31.05 12.35 -26.16
C ILE A 367 -32.37 13.11 -26.37
N LYS A 368 -32.35 14.23 -27.09
CA LYS A 368 -33.53 15.06 -27.38
C LYS A 368 -34.65 14.30 -28.09
N LYS A 369 -34.30 13.42 -29.02
CA LYS A 369 -35.27 12.65 -29.82
C LYS A 369 -35.91 11.50 -29.04
N ASN A 370 -35.40 11.13 -27.86
CA ASN A 370 -35.79 9.92 -27.16
C ASN A 370 -36.06 10.17 -25.66
N SER A 371 -37.28 10.60 -25.33
CA SER A 371 -37.72 10.88 -23.95
C SER A 371 -37.75 9.66 -23.01
N SER A 372 -37.56 8.44 -23.53
CA SER A 372 -37.48 7.22 -22.73
C SER A 372 -36.12 7.01 -22.06
N ILE A 373 -35.06 7.70 -22.53
CA ILE A 373 -33.73 7.60 -21.94
C ILE A 373 -33.77 8.15 -20.53
N SER A 374 -33.42 7.32 -19.56
CA SER A 374 -33.20 7.75 -18.17
C SER A 374 -31.76 7.59 -17.71
N HIS A 375 -30.94 6.85 -18.46
CA HIS A 375 -29.54 6.58 -18.11
C HIS A 375 -28.61 6.79 -19.31
N LEU A 376 -27.40 7.27 -19.04
CA LEU A 376 -26.27 7.30 -19.98
C LEU A 376 -25.13 6.47 -19.40
N ALA A 377 -24.57 5.54 -20.16
CA ALA A 377 -23.39 4.76 -19.77
C ALA A 377 -22.19 5.05 -20.67
N VAL A 378 -21.01 5.16 -20.05
CA VAL A 378 -19.73 5.36 -20.73
C VAL A 378 -18.61 4.59 -20.05
N ILE A 379 -17.57 4.26 -20.81
CA ILE A 379 -16.31 3.71 -20.31
C ILE A 379 -15.35 4.89 -20.18
N HIS A 380 -14.79 5.16 -19.01
CA HIS A 380 -13.92 6.33 -18.83
C HIS A 380 -12.61 6.17 -19.59
N ASN A 381 -11.86 5.09 -19.34
CA ASN A 381 -10.61 4.77 -20.02
C ASN A 381 -10.78 3.49 -20.86
N GLU A 382 -10.99 3.65 -22.17
CA GLU A 382 -11.23 2.55 -23.08
C GLU A 382 -9.90 1.86 -23.44
N THR A 383 -9.50 0.88 -22.63
CA THR A 383 -8.22 0.15 -22.74
C THR A 383 -8.05 -0.65 -24.03
N THR A 384 -9.07 -0.69 -24.89
CA THR A 384 -8.97 -1.22 -26.25
C THR A 384 -7.96 -0.41 -27.06
N THR A 385 -7.94 0.92 -26.92
CA THR A 385 -7.04 1.83 -27.65
C THR A 385 -6.20 2.72 -26.75
N GLY A 386 -6.69 3.05 -25.55
CA GLY A 386 -6.10 4.03 -24.63
C GLY A 386 -6.82 5.39 -24.63
N ILE A 387 -7.94 5.53 -25.34
CA ILE A 387 -8.72 6.77 -25.37
C ILE A 387 -9.42 7.05 -24.03
N LEU A 388 -9.39 8.31 -23.61
CA LEU A 388 -10.02 8.82 -22.40
C LEU A 388 -11.27 9.64 -22.74
N ASN A 389 -12.44 9.17 -22.32
CA ASN A 389 -13.70 9.87 -22.52
C ASN A 389 -13.87 11.00 -21.48
N ASN A 390 -14.28 12.20 -21.90
CA ASN A 390 -14.39 13.35 -21.00
C ASN A 390 -15.64 13.29 -20.10
N LEU A 391 -15.47 12.82 -18.86
CA LEU A 391 -16.57 12.71 -17.89
C LEU A 391 -17.18 14.05 -17.50
N SER A 392 -16.42 15.14 -17.51
CA SER A 392 -16.93 16.46 -17.13
C SER A 392 -17.94 17.00 -18.14
N ASP A 393 -17.69 16.80 -19.43
CA ASP A 393 -18.61 17.25 -20.48
C ASP A 393 -19.83 16.33 -20.58
N LEU A 394 -19.64 15.02 -20.45
CA LEU A 394 -20.75 14.06 -20.37
C LEU A 394 -21.62 14.29 -19.13
N GLY A 395 -21.01 14.59 -17.99
CA GLY A 395 -21.70 14.90 -16.73
C GLY A 395 -22.55 16.17 -16.80
N LYS A 396 -22.07 17.22 -17.48
CA LYS A 396 -22.88 18.42 -17.76
C LYS A 396 -24.11 18.07 -18.61
N LEU A 397 -23.91 17.25 -19.64
CA LEU A 397 -24.99 16.83 -20.53
C LEU A 397 -26.04 16.00 -19.79
N THR A 398 -25.63 15.01 -18.99
CA THR A 398 -26.59 14.19 -18.21
C THR A 398 -27.35 15.03 -17.20
N LYS A 399 -26.69 15.99 -16.55
CA LYS A 399 -27.34 16.93 -15.63
C LYS A 399 -28.39 17.80 -16.33
N GLN A 400 -28.09 18.32 -17.52
CA GLN A 400 -29.00 19.16 -18.31
C GLN A 400 -30.31 18.43 -18.65
N TYR A 401 -30.26 17.13 -18.90
CA TYR A 401 -31.41 16.32 -19.29
C TYR A 401 -32.00 15.47 -18.15
N ASN A 402 -31.52 15.65 -16.92
CA ASN A 402 -31.93 14.86 -15.74
C ASN A 402 -31.83 13.35 -15.99
N ILE A 403 -30.68 12.92 -16.52
CA ILE A 403 -30.34 11.53 -16.82
C ILE A 403 -29.31 11.05 -15.79
N GLU A 404 -29.51 9.84 -15.25
CA GLU A 404 -28.54 9.22 -14.35
C GLU A 404 -27.28 8.81 -15.14
N PHE A 405 -26.10 9.09 -14.59
CA PHE A 405 -24.84 8.87 -15.29
C PHE A 405 -24.09 7.65 -14.72
N ILE A 406 -23.83 6.67 -15.58
CA ILE A 406 -23.12 5.43 -15.27
C ILE A 406 -21.73 5.48 -15.91
N VAL A 407 -20.71 5.24 -15.11
CA VAL A 407 -19.31 5.25 -15.56
C VAL A 407 -18.66 3.90 -15.24
N ASP A 408 -18.21 3.19 -16.27
CA ASP A 408 -17.21 2.14 -16.10
C ASP A 408 -15.83 2.81 -15.98
N ALA A 409 -15.31 2.84 -14.75
CA ALA A 409 -14.02 3.40 -14.39
C ALA A 409 -12.99 2.30 -14.08
N MET A 410 -13.19 1.07 -14.59
CA MET A 410 -12.38 -0.11 -14.26
C MET A 410 -10.89 0.14 -14.35
N SER A 411 -10.47 0.85 -15.40
CA SER A 411 -9.08 1.13 -15.75
C SER A 411 -8.67 2.57 -15.48
N SER A 412 -9.50 3.38 -14.80
CA SER A 412 -9.19 4.78 -14.47
C SER A 412 -9.28 5.08 -12.97
N TYR A 413 -10.19 4.42 -12.24
CA TYR A 413 -10.34 4.57 -10.79
C TYR A 413 -9.01 4.28 -10.08
N ALA A 414 -8.68 5.07 -9.05
CA ALA A 414 -7.39 5.04 -8.35
C ALA A 414 -6.15 5.27 -9.23
N ALA A 415 -6.31 5.88 -10.40
CA ALA A 415 -5.21 6.43 -11.21
C ALA A 415 -5.54 7.86 -11.65
N ILE A 416 -6.57 8.03 -12.46
CA ILE A 416 -6.98 9.35 -12.96
C ILE A 416 -7.89 9.98 -11.89
N PRO A 417 -7.66 11.24 -11.47
CA PRO A 417 -8.56 11.93 -10.55
C PRO A 417 -10.00 11.97 -11.10
N ILE A 418 -10.96 11.55 -10.28
CA ILE A 418 -12.39 11.51 -10.58
C ILE A 418 -13.11 12.17 -9.41
N ASP A 419 -14.10 13.01 -9.70
CA ASP A 419 -14.96 13.65 -8.69
C ASP A 419 -16.41 13.40 -9.10
N MET A 420 -17.03 12.39 -8.49
CA MET A 420 -18.36 11.94 -8.88
C MET A 420 -19.41 13.04 -8.73
N GLN A 421 -19.29 13.89 -7.70
CA GLN A 421 -20.25 14.96 -7.48
C GLN A 421 -20.11 16.06 -8.53
N LYS A 422 -18.89 16.54 -8.81
CA LYS A 422 -18.65 17.57 -9.84
C LYS A 422 -18.98 17.08 -11.24
N GLN A 423 -18.78 15.79 -11.50
CA GLN A 423 -19.01 15.16 -12.80
C GLN A 423 -20.43 14.56 -12.93
N ASN A 424 -21.32 14.79 -11.96
CA ASN A 424 -22.70 14.27 -11.96
C ASN A 424 -22.78 12.75 -12.18
N ILE A 425 -21.85 11.98 -11.61
CA ILE A 425 -21.80 10.52 -11.73
C ILE A 425 -22.66 9.90 -10.64
N SER A 426 -23.66 9.10 -11.04
CA SER A 426 -24.52 8.39 -10.11
C SER A 426 -23.96 7.04 -9.70
N TYR A 427 -23.36 6.32 -10.65
CA TYR A 427 -22.82 4.97 -10.46
C TYR A 427 -21.46 4.85 -11.14
N LEU A 428 -20.44 4.40 -10.40
CA LEU A 428 -19.09 4.16 -10.90
C LEU A 428 -18.67 2.73 -10.61
N ALA A 429 -18.35 1.95 -11.65
CA ALA A 429 -17.86 0.58 -11.50
C ALA A 429 -16.32 0.52 -11.52
N SER A 430 -15.74 -0.33 -10.66
CA SER A 430 -14.32 -0.68 -10.70
C SER A 430 -14.04 -2.05 -10.06
N SER A 431 -12.75 -2.42 -9.94
CA SER A 431 -12.31 -3.66 -9.32
C SER A 431 -10.98 -3.52 -8.58
N SER A 432 -10.73 -4.51 -7.74
CA SER A 432 -9.55 -4.62 -6.86
C SER A 432 -8.22 -4.77 -7.59
N ASN A 433 -8.18 -5.23 -8.84
CA ASN A 433 -6.94 -5.66 -9.52
C ASN A 433 -6.48 -4.79 -10.68
N LYS A 434 -6.93 -3.53 -10.70
CA LYS A 434 -6.53 -2.52 -11.68
C LYS A 434 -5.63 -1.50 -10.99
N ASN A 435 -5.91 -0.20 -11.10
CA ASN A 435 -4.97 0.81 -10.62
C ASN A 435 -4.95 0.99 -9.10
N ILE A 436 -5.89 0.39 -8.35
CA ILE A 436 -5.79 0.30 -6.89
C ILE A 436 -4.66 -0.65 -6.45
N GLN A 437 -4.20 -1.53 -7.37
CA GLN A 437 -3.06 -2.45 -7.20
C GLN A 437 -3.29 -3.62 -6.21
N GLY A 438 -4.54 -4.05 -6.01
CA GLY A 438 -4.91 -5.24 -5.24
C GLY A 438 -4.94 -6.53 -6.05
N MET A 439 -5.43 -7.60 -5.42
CA MET A 439 -5.63 -8.91 -6.06
C MET A 439 -7.02 -9.03 -6.69
N ALA A 440 -7.16 -9.84 -7.74
CA ALA A 440 -8.45 -10.04 -8.42
C ALA A 440 -9.42 -10.84 -7.55
N GLY A 441 -10.70 -10.50 -7.61
CA GLY A 441 -11.77 -11.23 -6.92
C GLY A 441 -12.83 -10.33 -6.28
N VAL A 442 -12.52 -9.05 -6.05
CA VAL A 442 -13.49 -8.05 -5.58
C VAL A 442 -13.77 -7.05 -6.70
N SER A 443 -15.04 -6.86 -7.01
CA SER A 443 -15.51 -5.75 -7.84
C SER A 443 -16.47 -4.89 -7.02
N PHE A 444 -16.64 -3.64 -7.41
CA PHE A 444 -17.44 -2.72 -6.61
C PHE A 444 -18.07 -1.61 -7.44
N VAL A 445 -19.15 -1.07 -6.89
CA VAL A 445 -19.87 0.08 -7.41
C VAL A 445 -19.84 1.17 -6.36
N VAL A 446 -19.22 2.32 -6.67
CA VAL A 446 -19.42 3.54 -5.88
C VAL A 446 -20.68 4.21 -6.41
N ALA A 447 -21.65 4.45 -5.55
CA ALA A 447 -22.97 4.95 -5.95
C ALA A 447 -23.48 6.06 -5.04
N LYS A 448 -24.24 6.99 -5.62
CA LYS A 448 -24.97 8.02 -4.89
C LYS A 448 -26.07 7.36 -4.06
N LYS A 449 -26.11 7.65 -2.76
CA LYS A 449 -27.05 7.00 -1.82
C LYS A 449 -28.52 7.28 -2.19
N SER A 450 -28.84 8.50 -2.64
CA SER A 450 -30.20 8.82 -3.08
C SER A 450 -30.63 7.95 -4.27
N SER A 451 -29.74 7.75 -5.26
CA SER A 451 -30.04 6.91 -6.43
C SER A 451 -30.17 5.43 -6.02
N LEU A 452 -29.37 4.94 -5.07
CA LEU A 452 -29.53 3.60 -4.51
C LEU A 452 -30.88 3.41 -3.81
N ASP A 453 -31.34 4.38 -3.02
CA ASP A 453 -32.58 4.26 -2.25
C ASP A 453 -33.82 4.21 -3.17
N GLU A 454 -33.78 4.86 -4.35
CA GLU A 454 -34.84 4.76 -5.37
C GLU A 454 -35.00 3.33 -5.94
N LEU A 455 -33.92 2.55 -5.96
CA LEU A 455 -33.93 1.17 -6.47
C LEU A 455 -34.80 0.24 -5.62
N LYS A 456 -35.18 0.62 -4.40
CA LYS A 456 -36.12 -0.14 -3.55
C LYS A 456 -37.43 -0.47 -4.27
N SER A 457 -37.85 0.40 -5.19
CA SER A 457 -39.10 0.27 -5.95
C SER A 457 -38.96 -0.55 -7.24
N ILE A 458 -37.74 -0.94 -7.60
CA ILE A 458 -37.44 -1.65 -8.86
C ILE A 458 -37.16 -3.11 -8.55
N THR A 459 -37.94 -4.02 -9.15
CA THR A 459 -37.66 -5.46 -9.04
C THR A 459 -36.33 -5.79 -9.73
N PRO A 460 -35.33 -6.32 -9.02
CA PRO A 460 -34.02 -6.62 -9.60
C PRO A 460 -34.14 -7.72 -10.64
N ARG A 461 -33.38 -7.60 -11.74
CA ARG A 461 -33.38 -8.62 -12.81
C ARG A 461 -32.54 -9.85 -12.45
N THR A 462 -31.68 -9.72 -11.46
CA THR A 462 -30.74 -10.76 -11.02
C THR A 462 -30.77 -10.88 -9.50
N PHE A 463 -30.40 -12.05 -8.98
CA PHE A 463 -30.33 -12.25 -7.53
C PHE A 463 -28.96 -11.87 -6.97
N TYR A 464 -27.88 -12.53 -7.43
CA TYR A 464 -26.53 -12.29 -6.88
C TYR A 464 -26.00 -10.87 -7.14
N LEU A 465 -26.34 -10.30 -8.30
CA LEU A 465 -25.87 -8.98 -8.75
C LEU A 465 -26.87 -7.86 -8.49
N SER A 466 -27.90 -8.11 -7.66
CA SER A 466 -28.84 -7.08 -7.24
C SER A 466 -28.13 -6.00 -6.42
N LEU A 467 -27.99 -4.80 -6.99
CA LEU A 467 -27.25 -3.70 -6.39
C LEU A 467 -27.91 -3.20 -5.09
N TYR A 468 -29.23 -3.03 -5.12
CA TYR A 468 -29.98 -2.55 -3.96
C TYR A 468 -29.96 -3.54 -2.80
N GLU A 469 -30.25 -4.82 -3.06
CA GLU A 469 -30.31 -5.82 -1.99
C GLU A 469 -28.93 -6.07 -1.36
N GLN A 470 -27.85 -5.98 -2.14
CA GLN A 470 -26.48 -6.09 -1.60
C GLN A 470 -26.15 -4.89 -0.69
N TYR A 471 -26.50 -3.67 -1.13
CA TYR A 471 -26.36 -2.45 -0.33
C TYR A 471 -27.20 -2.48 0.95
N ASP A 472 -28.49 -2.79 0.83
CA ASP A 472 -29.44 -2.81 1.95
C ASP A 472 -29.09 -3.89 2.98
N ASN A 473 -28.63 -5.07 2.54
CA ASN A 473 -28.17 -6.12 3.45
C ASN A 473 -26.95 -5.68 4.26
N PHE A 474 -25.94 -5.06 3.62
CA PHE A 474 -24.76 -4.58 4.34
C PHE A 474 -25.13 -3.50 5.35
N LYS A 475 -25.99 -2.54 4.95
CA LYS A 475 -26.49 -1.47 5.82
C LYS A 475 -27.21 -2.00 7.06
N LYS A 476 -27.96 -3.10 6.96
CA LYS A 476 -28.74 -3.68 8.07
C LYS A 476 -27.92 -4.63 8.94
N ASN A 477 -27.07 -5.44 8.32
CA ASN A 477 -26.48 -6.61 8.96
C ASN A 477 -24.96 -6.52 9.13
N HIS A 478 -24.32 -5.47 8.61
CA HIS A 478 -22.86 -5.29 8.61
C HIS A 478 -22.09 -6.42 7.91
N GLN A 479 -22.73 -7.03 6.91
CA GLN A 479 -22.26 -8.23 6.23
C GLN A 479 -22.64 -8.21 4.75
N MET A 480 -21.84 -8.81 3.87
CA MET A 480 -22.28 -9.13 2.51
C MET A 480 -23.38 -10.20 2.54
N ARG A 481 -24.24 -10.24 1.52
CA ARG A 481 -25.32 -11.23 1.44
C ARG A 481 -24.79 -12.67 1.42
N PHE A 482 -23.73 -12.89 0.65
CA PHE A 482 -23.08 -14.19 0.46
C PHE A 482 -21.62 -14.15 0.90
N THR A 483 -20.99 -15.32 0.96
CA THR A 483 -19.58 -15.45 1.31
C THR A 483 -18.70 -14.56 0.42
N PRO A 484 -18.01 -13.57 0.99
CA PRO A 484 -17.08 -12.73 0.25
C PRO A 484 -15.73 -13.44 0.04
N PRO A 485 -14.90 -12.98 -0.91
CA PRO A 485 -13.53 -13.45 -1.04
C PRO A 485 -12.66 -12.86 0.08
N VAL A 486 -12.72 -13.48 1.27
CA VAL A 486 -12.14 -12.99 2.54
C VAL A 486 -10.70 -12.52 2.37
N GLN A 487 -9.81 -13.37 1.88
CA GLN A 487 -8.38 -13.08 1.73
C GLN A 487 -8.12 -11.97 0.70
N THR A 488 -8.94 -11.90 -0.36
CA THR A 488 -8.86 -10.81 -1.36
C THR A 488 -9.26 -9.46 -0.76
N ILE A 489 -10.22 -9.42 0.16
CA ILE A 489 -10.59 -8.18 0.87
C ILE A 489 -9.45 -7.70 1.78
N TYR A 490 -8.72 -8.59 2.45
CA TYR A 490 -7.51 -8.22 3.19
C TYR A 490 -6.42 -7.65 2.27
N ALA A 491 -6.18 -8.28 1.11
CA ALA A 491 -5.25 -7.74 0.12
C ALA A 491 -5.69 -6.37 -0.41
N LEU A 492 -6.99 -6.18 -0.61
CA LEU A 492 -7.56 -4.90 -1.04
C LEU A 492 -7.40 -3.82 0.03
N LYS A 493 -7.59 -4.16 1.32
CA LYS A 493 -7.29 -3.25 2.44
C LYS A 493 -5.83 -2.78 2.39
N GLN A 494 -4.88 -3.69 2.20
CA GLN A 494 -3.47 -3.33 2.07
C GLN A 494 -3.21 -2.44 0.84
N ALA A 495 -3.83 -2.74 -0.29
CA ALA A 495 -3.72 -1.94 -1.51
C ALA A 495 -4.28 -0.52 -1.34
N ILE A 496 -5.37 -0.36 -0.58
CA ILE A 496 -5.93 0.94 -0.19
C ILE A 496 -4.96 1.73 0.69
N ILE A 497 -4.36 1.08 1.70
CA ILE A 497 -3.35 1.71 2.57
C ILE A 497 -2.18 2.25 1.74
N GLU A 498 -1.67 1.45 0.81
CA GLU A 498 -0.59 1.85 -0.10
C GLU A 498 -1.01 2.95 -1.08
N ALA A 499 -2.24 2.91 -1.59
CA ALA A 499 -2.77 3.96 -2.45
C ALA A 499 -2.91 5.31 -1.72
N LYS A 500 -3.27 5.29 -0.43
CA LYS A 500 -3.32 6.51 0.40
C LYS A 500 -1.93 7.04 0.72
N ASP A 501 -0.96 6.16 0.94
CA ASP A 501 0.44 6.52 1.21
C ASP A 501 1.09 7.20 -0.01
N GLU A 502 0.87 6.65 -1.21
CA GLU A 502 1.37 7.23 -2.45
C GLU A 502 0.60 8.51 -2.83
N GLY A 503 -0.73 8.50 -2.68
CA GLY A 503 -1.65 9.52 -3.17
C GLY A 503 -1.98 9.33 -4.65
N ILE A 504 -3.27 9.47 -5.00
CA ILE A 504 -3.77 9.20 -6.36
C ILE A 504 -3.11 10.09 -7.42
N GLU A 505 -2.89 11.37 -7.11
CA GLU A 505 -2.22 12.29 -8.03
C GLU A 505 -0.76 11.88 -8.30
N ASN A 506 -0.03 11.43 -7.28
CA ASN A 506 1.35 11.00 -7.45
C ASN A 506 1.44 9.68 -8.20
N ARG A 507 0.51 8.76 -7.94
CA ARG A 507 0.34 7.55 -8.75
C ARG A 507 0.09 7.88 -10.22
N TYR A 508 -0.79 8.82 -10.50
CA TYR A 508 -1.02 9.26 -11.88
C TYR A 508 0.23 9.87 -12.51
N LYS A 509 0.97 10.70 -11.78
CA LYS A 509 2.24 11.28 -12.24
C LYS A 509 3.26 10.19 -12.56
N ARG A 510 3.37 9.14 -11.73
CA ARG A 510 4.24 7.97 -11.98
C ARG A 510 3.84 7.25 -13.27
N TYR A 511 2.55 7.00 -13.48
CA TYR A 511 2.06 6.41 -14.74
C TYR A 511 2.30 7.32 -15.94
N CYS A 512 2.05 8.63 -15.82
CA CYS A 512 2.34 9.59 -16.88
C CYS A 512 3.81 9.61 -17.24
N LYS A 513 4.71 9.60 -16.24
CA LYS A 513 6.16 9.57 -16.47
C LYS A 513 6.59 8.30 -17.20
N SER A 514 5.99 7.17 -16.85
CA SER A 514 6.21 5.88 -17.53
C SER A 514 5.74 5.94 -18.99
N TRP A 515 4.55 6.49 -19.24
CA TRP A 515 4.00 6.71 -20.58
C TRP A 515 4.84 7.70 -21.41
N GLU A 516 5.32 8.79 -20.83
CA GLU A 516 6.21 9.77 -21.50
C GLU A 516 7.53 9.11 -21.91
N THR A 517 8.08 8.26 -21.03
CA THR A 517 9.31 7.50 -21.28
C THR A 517 9.12 6.54 -22.45
N LEU A 518 8.02 5.77 -22.45
CA LEU A 518 7.64 4.88 -23.54
C LEU A 518 7.48 5.66 -24.85
N THR A 519 6.59 6.65 -24.88
CA THR A 519 6.21 7.35 -26.13
C THR A 519 7.35 8.15 -26.74
N LYS A 520 8.25 8.70 -25.92
CA LYS A 520 9.49 9.31 -26.42
C LYS A 520 10.34 8.28 -27.17
N ALA A 521 10.58 7.11 -26.57
CA ALA A 521 11.37 6.07 -27.20
C ALA A 521 10.70 5.48 -28.46
N LEU A 522 9.38 5.34 -28.47
CA LEU A 522 8.64 4.92 -29.67
C LEU A 522 8.84 5.90 -30.83
N LYS A 523 8.74 7.21 -30.57
CA LYS A 523 8.99 8.26 -31.57
C LYS A 523 10.42 8.21 -32.11
N GLU A 524 11.41 8.00 -31.25
CA GLU A 524 12.82 7.84 -31.66
C GLU A 524 13.05 6.58 -32.52
N MET A 525 12.27 5.52 -32.31
CA MET A 525 12.30 4.29 -33.12
C MET A 525 11.43 4.36 -34.39
N GLY A 526 10.75 5.49 -34.64
CA GLY A 526 9.82 5.63 -35.77
C GLY A 526 8.51 4.84 -35.62
N LEU A 527 8.19 4.37 -34.42
CA LEU A 527 6.92 3.68 -34.13
C LEU A 527 5.80 4.67 -33.83
N THR A 528 4.57 4.32 -34.23
CA THR A 528 3.37 5.13 -34.01
C THR A 528 2.33 4.38 -33.17
N TYR A 529 1.43 5.12 -32.53
CA TYR A 529 0.33 4.57 -31.72
C TYR A 529 -0.99 5.29 -32.04
N LEU A 530 -2.11 4.61 -31.79
CA LEU A 530 -3.41 4.95 -32.35
C LEU A 530 -4.00 6.29 -31.88
N VAL A 531 -3.95 6.56 -30.57
CA VAL A 531 -4.69 7.67 -29.97
C VAL A 531 -3.76 8.88 -29.81
N ASN A 532 -4.21 10.05 -30.28
CA ASN A 532 -3.50 11.30 -30.11
C ASN A 532 -3.25 11.63 -28.62
N ASP A 533 -2.06 12.15 -28.29
CA ASP A 533 -1.63 12.51 -26.92
C ASP A 533 -2.66 13.35 -26.14
N LYS A 534 -3.43 14.21 -26.83
CA LYS A 534 -4.47 15.06 -26.24
C LYS A 534 -5.64 14.27 -25.64
N TYR A 535 -5.96 13.11 -26.21
CA TYR A 535 -7.10 12.28 -25.84
C TYR A 535 -6.69 10.96 -25.17
N HIS A 536 -5.39 10.75 -24.97
CA HIS A 536 -4.82 9.52 -24.43
C HIS A 536 -4.88 9.51 -22.89
N SER A 537 -5.23 8.36 -22.29
CA SER A 537 -5.35 8.20 -20.82
C SER A 537 -4.01 8.12 -20.08
N LYS A 538 -2.92 7.90 -20.82
CA LYS A 538 -1.54 7.69 -20.33
C LYS A 538 -1.37 6.45 -19.44
N ILE A 539 -2.32 5.53 -19.54
CA ILE A 539 -2.36 4.28 -18.77
C ILE A 539 -1.98 3.07 -19.63
N ILE A 540 -2.42 3.05 -20.89
CA ILE A 540 -2.14 1.98 -21.86
C ILE A 540 -2.06 2.58 -23.25
N THR A 541 -1.05 2.17 -24.01
CA THR A 541 -0.78 2.65 -25.37
C THR A 541 -0.91 1.51 -26.37
N SER A 542 -1.68 1.74 -27.44
CA SER A 542 -1.86 0.78 -28.53
C SER A 542 -0.95 1.16 -29.70
N ILE A 543 0.10 0.39 -29.89
CA ILE A 543 1.23 0.66 -30.77
C ILE A 543 1.09 -0.20 -32.01
N HIS A 544 1.36 0.36 -33.18
CA HIS A 544 1.38 -0.41 -34.42
C HIS A 544 2.48 -1.47 -34.39
N ILE A 545 2.14 -2.70 -34.75
CA ILE A 545 3.14 -3.75 -34.96
C ILE A 545 3.86 -3.44 -36.28
N PRO A 546 5.21 -3.41 -36.30
CA PRO A 546 5.97 -3.26 -37.55
C PRO A 546 5.61 -4.36 -38.56
N ASN A 547 5.80 -4.08 -39.85
CA ASN A 547 5.60 -5.11 -40.87
C ASN A 547 6.50 -6.33 -40.58
N ASP A 548 5.99 -7.52 -40.89
CA ASP A 548 6.70 -8.81 -40.74
C ASP A 548 7.01 -9.26 -39.30
N VAL A 549 6.51 -8.55 -38.28
CA VAL A 549 6.61 -8.97 -36.87
C VAL A 549 5.39 -9.80 -36.47
N ASP A 550 5.63 -11.05 -36.04
CA ASP A 550 4.62 -11.88 -35.38
C ASP A 550 4.49 -11.51 -33.89
N PHE A 551 3.25 -11.37 -33.41
CA PHE A 551 3.00 -11.01 -32.02
C PHE A 551 3.43 -12.10 -31.03
N ASN A 552 3.32 -13.38 -31.38
CA ASN A 552 3.66 -14.46 -30.46
C ASN A 552 5.18 -14.59 -30.29
N ASP A 553 5.97 -14.44 -31.36
CA ASP A 553 7.44 -14.34 -31.25
C ASP A 553 7.84 -13.16 -30.35
N MET A 554 7.28 -11.99 -30.62
CA MET A 554 7.53 -10.77 -29.84
C MET A 554 7.16 -10.96 -28.36
N HIS A 555 5.98 -11.53 -28.08
CA HIS A 555 5.55 -11.81 -26.72
C HIS A 555 6.49 -12.77 -26.00
N ASN A 556 6.87 -13.88 -26.64
CA ASN A 556 7.76 -14.87 -26.02
C ASN A 556 9.15 -14.28 -25.74
N TYR A 557 9.70 -13.50 -26.67
CA TYR A 557 10.98 -12.82 -26.50
C TYR A 557 11.02 -11.94 -25.24
N PHE A 558 9.96 -11.15 -25.02
CA PHE A 558 9.84 -10.31 -23.82
C PHE A 558 9.54 -11.11 -22.55
N TYR A 559 8.70 -12.14 -22.66
CA TYR A 559 8.28 -12.97 -21.53
C TYR A 559 9.47 -13.69 -20.88
N GLU A 560 10.35 -14.26 -21.69
CA GLU A 560 11.60 -14.90 -21.24
C GLU A 560 12.54 -13.92 -20.50
N ARG A 561 12.42 -12.63 -20.79
CA ARG A 561 13.20 -11.54 -20.18
C ARG A 561 12.44 -10.81 -19.06
N GLY A 562 11.30 -11.34 -18.62
CA GLY A 562 10.58 -10.86 -17.44
C GLY A 562 9.50 -9.80 -17.70
N PHE A 563 9.18 -9.50 -18.96
CA PHE A 563 8.17 -8.53 -19.36
C PHE A 563 6.97 -9.21 -20.04
N THR A 564 5.75 -8.91 -19.59
CA THR A 564 4.51 -9.41 -20.22
C THR A 564 3.82 -8.31 -21.01
N ILE A 565 3.95 -8.32 -22.34
CA ILE A 565 3.23 -7.41 -23.24
C ILE A 565 1.81 -7.93 -23.53
N TYR A 566 0.98 -7.11 -24.19
CA TYR A 566 -0.44 -7.44 -24.39
C TYR A 566 -0.86 -7.32 -25.86
N PRO A 567 -1.70 -8.22 -26.41
CA PRO A 567 -2.09 -8.16 -27.82
C PRO A 567 -3.01 -6.97 -28.10
N GLY A 568 -3.10 -6.53 -29.34
CA GLY A 568 -4.10 -5.56 -29.80
C GLY A 568 -5.54 -6.04 -29.62
N LYS A 569 -6.50 -5.13 -29.74
CA LYS A 569 -7.93 -5.45 -29.51
C LYS A 569 -8.90 -4.80 -30.50
N VAL A 570 -8.41 -3.98 -31.43
CA VAL A 570 -9.22 -3.45 -32.54
C VAL A 570 -8.88 -4.23 -33.79
N ALA A 571 -9.85 -4.92 -34.37
CA ALA A 571 -9.63 -5.78 -35.54
C ALA A 571 -9.12 -5.00 -36.76
N GLU A 572 -9.48 -3.73 -36.88
CA GLU A 572 -9.06 -2.83 -37.98
C GLU A 572 -7.59 -2.42 -37.89
N PHE A 573 -6.94 -2.56 -36.73
CA PHE A 573 -5.56 -2.12 -36.53
C PHE A 573 -4.66 -3.27 -36.05
N ASN A 574 -3.60 -3.55 -36.81
CA ASN A 574 -2.56 -4.47 -36.37
C ASN A 574 -1.69 -3.81 -35.28
N THR A 575 -1.99 -4.12 -34.02
CA THR A 575 -1.40 -3.44 -32.85
C THR A 575 -1.03 -4.42 -31.75
N PHE A 576 -0.09 -3.99 -30.91
CA PHE A 576 0.14 -4.52 -29.58
C PHE A 576 -0.06 -3.41 -28.56
N ARG A 577 -0.16 -3.77 -27.28
CA ARG A 577 -0.46 -2.83 -26.21
C ARG A 577 0.54 -2.95 -25.08
N ILE A 578 0.95 -1.79 -24.57
CA ILE A 578 1.81 -1.65 -23.41
C ILE A 578 1.06 -0.78 -22.39
N ALA A 579 0.70 -1.39 -21.27
CA ALA A 579 0.17 -0.71 -20.10
C ALA A 579 1.29 -0.37 -19.13
N ASN A 580 1.12 0.71 -18.39
CA ASN A 580 2.08 1.18 -17.41
C ASN A 580 1.43 1.41 -16.04
N ILE A 581 0.74 0.38 -15.54
CA ILE A 581 0.01 0.40 -14.26
C ILE A 581 0.53 -0.65 -13.28
N GLY A 582 0.08 -0.59 -12.03
CA GLY A 582 0.57 -1.46 -10.97
C GLY A 582 1.87 -0.92 -10.39
N GLN A 583 2.62 -1.79 -9.73
CA GLN A 583 3.89 -1.46 -9.09
C GLN A 583 5.06 -1.46 -10.08
N ILE A 584 4.95 -0.59 -11.09
CA ILE A 584 6.01 -0.30 -12.06
C ILE A 584 6.25 1.21 -12.16
N ASP A 585 7.42 1.62 -12.61
CA ASP A 585 7.76 3.03 -12.84
C ASP A 585 8.49 3.25 -14.18
N SER A 586 9.01 4.46 -14.41
CA SER A 586 9.72 4.77 -15.64
C SER A 586 11.01 3.98 -15.80
N LYS A 587 11.63 3.52 -14.71
CA LYS A 587 12.85 2.71 -14.80
C LYS A 587 12.54 1.34 -15.37
N ASP A 588 11.43 0.73 -14.95
CA ASP A 588 10.96 -0.52 -15.56
C ASP A 588 10.66 -0.36 -17.06
N ILE A 589 10.14 0.81 -17.46
CA ILE A 589 9.90 1.13 -18.87
C ILE A 589 11.21 1.35 -19.64
N GLU A 590 12.21 2.02 -19.06
CA GLU A 590 13.54 2.16 -19.65
C GLU A 590 14.17 0.79 -19.92
N ASP A 591 14.07 -0.12 -18.95
CA ASP A 591 14.61 -1.48 -19.07
C ASP A 591 13.86 -2.28 -20.16
N PHE A 592 12.53 -2.12 -20.25
CA PHE A 592 11.74 -2.66 -21.37
C PHE A 592 12.18 -2.08 -22.72
N ILE A 593 12.43 -0.77 -22.80
CA ILE A 593 12.85 -0.10 -24.04
C ILE A 593 14.18 -0.65 -24.56
N VAL A 594 15.13 -0.98 -23.69
CA VAL A 594 16.40 -1.61 -24.09
C VAL A 594 16.12 -2.91 -24.84
N ILE A 595 15.28 -3.77 -24.26
CA ILE A 595 14.93 -5.07 -24.84
C ILE A 595 14.09 -4.91 -26.11
N LEU A 596 13.22 -3.90 -26.18
CA LEU A 596 12.45 -3.58 -27.39
C LEU A 596 13.37 -3.18 -28.55
N LYS A 597 14.38 -2.33 -28.29
CA LYS A 597 15.39 -1.96 -29.29
C LYS A 597 16.17 -3.18 -29.78
N GLU A 598 16.57 -4.07 -28.87
CA GLU A 598 17.23 -5.33 -29.24
C GLU A 598 16.35 -6.19 -30.14
N TYR A 599 15.07 -6.37 -29.79
CA TYR A 599 14.12 -7.17 -30.57
C TYR A 599 13.95 -6.64 -31.99
N LEU A 600 13.80 -5.32 -32.15
CA LEU A 600 13.59 -4.68 -33.45
C LEU A 600 14.85 -4.68 -34.36
N ASN A 601 16.02 -4.97 -33.80
CA ASN A 601 17.29 -5.07 -34.54
C ASN A 601 17.69 -6.51 -34.89
N ARG A 602 16.88 -7.52 -34.52
CA ARG A 602 17.04 -8.92 -34.94
C ARG A 602 16.64 -9.08 -36.40
#